data_AF-A0A1B1T8U3-F1
#
_entry.id   AF-A0A1B1T8U3-F1
#
_cell.length_a   1.000
_cell.length_b   1.000
_cell.length_c   1.000
_cell.angle_alpha   90.00
_cell.angle_beta   90.00
_cell.angle_gamma   90.00
#
_symmetry.space_group_name_H-M   'P 1'
#
loop_
_entity.id
_entity.type
_entity.pdbx_description
1 polymer ?
#
loop_
_entity_poly.entity_id
_entity_poly.type
_entity_poly.pdbx_seq_one_letter_code
_entity_poly.pdbx_strand_id
1 'polypeptide(L)'
;MVRRESSILIWENCTELLSKYVKDSFKHGFLPHPPLELPDFPAQYPESISELSSQVLGLFSIDKAGFNSKLAEIVEIIEPSYVQRHIDPPREREKWALKNIDQISKRIIILQINDWLNSALDETSPDTSRWYFAISVFMGMCYESSTVCRDFCFNFIISISMARPPNFRPKTNPSGPHHIAWDPSKENTNLEHNIPHPSGILAVNIILDYLSSSDATLKNILPFWIHSLSTFPYLTNHLDLFSRIKTCLNQLKGEQVDSLIQATTQLMPDYLNQSRDIFMSIDSSTNPSTKRSLASVIPKIYSYDPEFTLSILDWLLIDSDQNTCVLATGSLGFIIRSNRNAYYLRAPIVIQHGNQKALQILVNNSISEYLNQDISDKINILPDLWIKCNENSRSKLVSYICDQGKLSPSSYVDTATKIFNKDEKSFLDLYRWIGMRDKDLQKKLKDIKTKI
;
A
#
# COMPACT_ATOMS: atom_id res chain seq x y z
N MET A 1 -17.63 -3.58 46.71
CA MET A 1 -16.44 -3.67 45.83
C MET A 1 -16.12 -2.27 45.36
N VAL A 2 -14.97 -1.71 45.79
CA VAL A 2 -14.50 -0.40 45.34
C VAL A 2 -14.19 -0.52 43.85
N ARG A 3 -14.85 0.30 43.02
CA ARG A 3 -14.62 0.34 41.57
C ARG A 3 -13.18 0.82 41.37
N ARG A 4 -12.30 -0.02 40.82
CA ARG A 4 -10.94 0.41 40.45
C ARG A 4 -11.06 1.37 39.28
N GLU A 5 -10.50 2.55 39.42
CA GLU A 5 -10.46 3.55 38.36
C GLU A 5 -9.70 3.01 37.14
N SER A 6 -10.24 3.23 35.95
CA SER A 6 -9.63 2.77 34.69
C SER A 6 -8.19 3.25 34.50
N SER A 7 -7.86 4.45 35.00
CA SER A 7 -6.51 5.04 34.97
C SER A 7 -5.47 4.17 35.67
N ILE A 8 -5.79 3.61 36.84
CA ILE A 8 -4.89 2.77 37.63
C ILE A 8 -4.60 1.46 36.88
N LEU A 9 -5.64 0.85 36.31
CA LEU A 9 -5.47 -0.40 35.53
C LEU A 9 -4.67 -0.17 34.24
N ILE A 10 -4.86 0.98 33.58
CA ILE A 10 -4.06 1.36 32.41
C ILE A 10 -2.60 1.57 32.81
N TRP A 11 -2.34 2.22 33.95
CA TRP A 11 -0.99 2.38 34.47
C TRP A 11 -0.33 1.03 34.78
N GLU A 12 -1.02 0.14 35.49
CA GLU A 12 -0.55 -1.23 35.78
C GLU A 12 -0.19 -1.96 34.47
N ASN A 13 -1.09 -1.94 33.48
CA ASN A 13 -0.83 -2.56 32.19
C ASN A 13 0.35 -1.92 31.42
N CYS A 14 0.53 -0.59 31.51
CA CYS A 14 1.72 0.08 30.96
C CYS A 14 3.01 -0.45 31.61
N THR A 15 3.03 -0.61 32.94
CA THR A 15 4.22 -1.12 33.64
C THR A 15 4.54 -2.57 33.25
N GLU A 16 3.52 -3.42 33.09
CA GLU A 16 3.68 -4.80 32.62
C GLU A 16 4.25 -4.85 31.20
N LEU A 17 3.66 -4.05 30.29
CA LEU A 17 4.11 -3.96 28.90
C LEU A 17 5.54 -3.41 28.79
N LEU A 18 5.90 -2.36 29.55
CA LEU A 18 7.26 -1.83 29.56
C LEU A 18 8.29 -2.90 29.96
N SER A 19 8.05 -3.64 31.05
CA SER A 19 8.97 -4.72 31.45
C SER A 19 9.05 -5.82 30.39
N LYS A 20 7.91 -6.20 29.81
CA LYS A 20 7.84 -7.19 28.73
C LYS A 20 8.65 -6.75 27.52
N TYR A 21 8.49 -5.51 27.06
CA TYR A 21 9.18 -4.99 25.88
C TYR A 21 10.69 -4.90 26.08
N VAL A 22 11.14 -4.40 27.24
CA VAL A 22 12.59 -4.37 27.55
C VAL A 22 13.18 -5.78 27.51
N LYS A 23 12.51 -6.78 28.10
CA LYS A 23 12.96 -8.19 28.04
C LYS A 23 12.99 -8.73 26.61
N ASP A 24 11.95 -8.45 25.84
CA ASP A 24 11.81 -8.94 24.46
C ASP A 24 12.83 -8.30 23.51
N SER A 25 13.33 -7.10 23.81
CA SER A 25 14.25 -6.36 22.95
C SER A 25 15.60 -7.04 22.70
N PHE A 26 16.05 -7.88 23.63
CA PHE A 26 17.33 -8.60 23.54
C PHE A 26 17.21 -9.98 22.88
N LYS A 27 16.03 -10.37 22.36
CA LYS A 27 15.82 -11.70 21.76
C LYS A 27 16.74 -12.00 20.58
N HIS A 28 17.07 -10.99 19.77
CA HIS A 28 17.80 -11.17 18.51
C HIS A 28 19.18 -10.51 18.47
N GLY A 29 19.63 -9.88 19.56
CA GLY A 29 20.99 -9.35 19.63
C GLY A 29 21.13 -8.14 20.55
N PHE A 30 22.06 -7.26 20.16
CA PHE A 30 22.39 -6.03 20.87
C PHE A 30 21.51 -4.86 20.44
N LEU A 31 21.32 -3.89 21.32
CA LEU A 31 20.63 -2.64 21.01
C LEU A 31 21.57 -1.74 20.19
N PRO A 32 21.10 -1.06 19.14
CA PRO A 32 21.92 -0.12 18.40
C PRO A 32 22.45 1.00 19.29
N HIS A 33 23.67 1.47 19.00
CA HIS A 33 24.25 2.65 19.66
C HIS A 33 23.52 3.93 19.29
N PRO A 34 23.50 4.94 20.17
CA PRO A 34 22.87 6.22 19.89
C PRO A 34 23.55 6.92 18.71
N PRO A 35 22.79 7.58 17.83
CA PRO A 35 23.38 8.30 16.72
C PRO A 35 24.09 9.58 17.16
N LEU A 36 23.67 10.19 18.26
CA LEU A 36 24.26 11.39 18.85
C LEU A 36 24.87 11.05 20.21
N GLU A 37 26.10 11.49 20.43
CA GLU A 37 26.81 11.36 21.70
C GLU A 37 27.70 12.57 21.93
N LEU A 38 27.95 12.89 23.21
CA LEU A 38 28.89 13.93 23.58
C LEU A 38 30.29 13.29 23.75
N PRO A 39 31.35 13.85 23.18
CA PRO A 39 32.70 13.30 23.31
C PRO A 39 33.15 13.11 24.76
N ASP A 40 32.74 14.01 25.65
CA ASP A 40 33.09 14.00 27.07
C ASP A 40 32.23 13.01 27.90
N PHE A 41 31.08 12.60 27.36
CA PHE A 41 30.12 11.69 28.00
C PHE A 41 29.70 10.60 27.01
N PRO A 42 30.59 9.61 26.75
CA PRO A 42 30.32 8.56 25.79
C PRO A 42 29.13 7.69 26.24
N ALA A 43 28.43 7.12 25.26
CA ALA A 43 27.26 6.30 25.55
C ALA A 43 27.63 5.05 26.36
N GLN A 44 27.05 4.92 27.56
CA GLN A 44 27.20 3.73 28.39
C GLN A 44 26.16 2.68 27.98
N TYR A 45 26.63 1.58 27.41
CA TYR A 45 25.76 0.47 27.04
C TYR A 45 25.18 -0.20 28.30
N PRO A 46 23.88 -0.61 28.32
CA PRO A 46 23.27 -1.22 29.49
C PRO A 46 24.01 -2.50 29.95
N GLU A 47 24.39 -2.58 31.23
CA GLU A 47 25.12 -3.73 31.79
C GLU A 47 24.24 -4.98 31.93
N SER A 48 22.95 -4.80 32.26
CA SER A 48 22.01 -5.90 32.40
C SER A 48 20.58 -5.52 32.02
N ILE A 49 19.83 -6.50 31.51
CA ILE A 49 18.40 -6.35 31.16
C ILE A 49 17.58 -5.99 32.42
N SER A 50 17.93 -6.57 33.57
CA SER A 50 17.26 -6.30 34.84
C SER A 50 17.42 -4.84 35.28
N GLU A 51 18.63 -4.30 35.14
CA GLU A 51 18.89 -2.91 35.49
C GLU A 51 18.17 -1.96 34.54
N LEU A 52 18.27 -2.20 33.23
CA LEU A 52 17.55 -1.41 32.22
C LEU A 52 16.05 -1.42 32.46
N SER A 53 15.46 -2.60 32.76
CA SER A 53 14.03 -2.70 33.09
C SER A 53 13.70 -1.94 34.38
N SER A 54 14.57 -1.97 35.39
CA SER A 54 14.36 -1.22 36.64
C SER A 54 14.43 0.28 36.42
N GLN A 55 15.38 0.76 35.61
CA GLN A 55 15.54 2.17 35.28
C GLN A 55 14.33 2.69 34.47
N VAL A 56 13.91 1.95 33.44
CA VAL A 56 12.72 2.29 32.62
C VAL A 56 11.46 2.37 33.47
N LEU A 57 11.22 1.37 34.33
CA LEU A 57 10.06 1.34 35.21
C LEU A 57 10.14 2.42 36.29
N GLY A 58 11.33 2.68 36.84
CA GLY A 58 11.55 3.74 37.83
C GLY A 58 11.23 5.12 37.26
N LEU A 59 11.77 5.43 36.06
CA LEU A 59 11.52 6.70 35.38
C LEU A 59 10.04 6.88 35.04
N PHE A 60 9.40 5.84 34.49
CA PHE A 60 7.97 5.86 34.22
C PHE A 60 7.15 6.06 35.50
N SER A 61 7.56 5.41 36.60
CA SER A 61 6.80 5.44 37.86
C SER A 61 6.80 6.79 38.57
N ILE A 62 7.88 7.55 38.40
CA ILE A 62 8.03 8.89 38.99
C ILE A 62 7.17 9.92 38.23
N ASP A 63 7.01 9.76 36.92
CA ASP A 63 6.29 10.70 36.06
C ASP A 63 4.75 10.48 36.00
N LYS A 64 4.10 10.54 37.17
CA LYS A 64 2.64 10.42 37.26
C LYS A 64 1.90 11.53 36.51
N ALA A 65 2.44 12.75 36.53
CA ALA A 65 1.84 13.88 35.84
C ALA A 65 1.90 13.72 34.32
N GLY A 66 3.05 13.32 33.77
CA GLY A 66 3.21 13.05 32.35
C GLY A 66 2.33 11.91 31.87
N PHE A 67 2.16 10.84 32.66
CA PHE A 67 1.19 9.80 32.33
C PHE A 67 -0.25 10.32 32.26
N ASN A 68 -0.69 11.10 33.25
CA ASN A 68 -2.07 11.63 33.23
C ASN A 68 -2.31 12.54 32.02
N SER A 69 -1.31 13.33 31.63
CA SER A 69 -1.34 14.15 30.42
C SER A 69 -1.47 13.29 29.16
N LYS A 70 -0.61 12.27 29.01
CA LYS A 70 -0.66 11.32 27.88
C LYS A 70 -1.96 10.54 27.81
N LEU A 71 -2.49 10.12 28.97
CA LEU A 71 -3.76 9.43 29.06
C LEU A 71 -4.90 10.34 28.57
N ALA A 72 -4.93 11.61 29.00
CA ALA A 72 -5.92 12.57 28.55
C ALA A 72 -5.84 12.79 27.02
N GLU A 73 -4.64 12.98 26.48
CA GLU A 73 -4.40 13.13 25.04
C GLU A 73 -4.89 11.93 24.25
N ILE A 74 -4.51 10.71 24.65
CA ILE A 74 -4.92 9.50 23.95
C ILE A 74 -6.44 9.33 24.00
N VAL A 75 -7.05 9.52 25.16
CA VAL A 75 -8.51 9.43 25.30
C VAL A 75 -9.21 10.44 24.39
N GLU A 76 -8.76 11.68 24.33
CA GLU A 76 -9.34 12.69 23.44
C GLU A 76 -9.28 12.27 21.95
N ILE A 77 -8.16 11.68 21.52
CA ILE A 77 -7.95 11.27 20.13
C ILE A 77 -8.81 10.07 19.73
N ILE A 78 -8.95 9.08 20.62
CA ILE A 78 -9.56 7.79 20.25
C ILE A 78 -10.98 7.58 20.81
N GLU A 79 -11.47 8.47 21.68
CA GLU A 79 -12.80 8.36 22.28
C GLU A 79 -13.88 8.44 21.18
N PRO A 80 -14.75 7.42 21.07
CA PRO A 80 -15.74 7.38 20.02
C PRO A 80 -16.90 8.35 20.32
N SER A 81 -17.51 8.87 19.26
CA SER A 81 -18.54 9.93 19.38
C SER A 81 -19.76 9.53 20.21
N TYR A 82 -20.07 8.23 20.34
CA TYR A 82 -21.19 7.77 21.17
C TYR A 82 -20.92 7.94 22.67
N VAL A 83 -19.65 7.93 23.11
CA VAL A 83 -19.27 8.20 24.51
C VAL A 83 -19.40 9.69 24.80
N GLN A 84 -18.87 10.53 23.89
CA GLN A 84 -18.93 11.99 24.02
C GLN A 84 -20.38 12.51 24.09
N ARG A 85 -21.29 11.90 23.31
CA ARG A 85 -22.70 12.29 23.23
C ARG A 85 -23.60 11.59 24.25
N HIS A 86 -23.02 10.79 25.15
CA HIS A 86 -23.80 10.10 26.16
C HIS A 86 -24.37 11.07 27.21
N ILE A 87 -25.44 10.66 27.90
CA ILE A 87 -26.09 11.46 28.96
C ILE A 87 -25.13 11.68 30.15
N ASP A 88 -24.30 10.68 30.44
CA ASP A 88 -23.23 10.69 31.43
C ASP A 88 -21.90 10.28 30.75
N PRO A 89 -21.22 11.23 30.09
CA PRO A 89 -19.96 10.97 29.40
C PRO A 89 -18.84 10.38 30.29
N PRO A 90 -18.58 10.89 31.52
CA PRO A 90 -17.46 10.38 32.32
C PRO A 90 -17.64 8.91 32.70
N ARG A 91 -18.88 8.48 33.02
CA ARG A 91 -19.15 7.08 33.36
C ARG A 91 -19.02 6.13 32.16
N GLU A 92 -19.48 6.54 30.98
CA GLU A 92 -19.31 5.72 29.77
C GLU A 92 -17.86 5.70 29.30
N ARG A 93 -17.13 6.81 29.45
CA ARG A 93 -15.68 6.86 29.20
C ARG A 93 -14.94 5.87 30.07
N GLU A 94 -15.26 5.79 31.36
CA GLU A 94 -14.65 4.81 32.26
C GLU A 94 -14.91 3.37 31.79
N LYS A 95 -16.14 3.03 31.41
CA LYS A 95 -16.47 1.70 30.88
C LYS A 95 -15.75 1.40 29.55
N TRP A 96 -15.68 2.39 28.67
CA TRP A 96 -15.01 2.25 27.39
C TRP A 96 -13.49 2.11 27.58
N ALA A 97 -12.88 2.90 28.44
CA ALA A 97 -11.45 2.82 28.76
C ALA A 97 -11.09 1.44 29.32
N LEU A 98 -11.92 0.88 30.22
CA LEU A 98 -11.74 -0.48 30.75
C LEU A 98 -11.78 -1.57 29.68
N LYS A 99 -12.54 -1.38 28.59
CA LYS A 99 -12.58 -2.33 27.48
C LYS A 99 -11.39 -2.19 26.52
N ASN A 100 -10.71 -1.03 26.53
CA ASN A 100 -9.65 -0.69 25.58
C ASN A 100 -8.29 -0.49 26.26
N ILE A 101 -8.09 -1.08 27.45
CA ILE A 101 -6.87 -0.93 28.26
C ILE A 101 -5.62 -1.21 27.43
N ASP A 102 -5.58 -2.33 26.70
CA ASP A 102 -4.41 -2.73 25.90
C ASP A 102 -4.07 -1.69 24.82
N GLN A 103 -5.06 -1.27 24.03
CA GLN A 103 -4.86 -0.27 22.99
C GLN A 103 -4.43 1.08 23.56
N ILE A 104 -5.07 1.56 24.63
CA ILE A 104 -4.71 2.83 25.28
C ILE A 104 -3.29 2.75 25.84
N SER A 105 -2.93 1.66 26.52
CA SER A 105 -1.62 1.47 27.13
C SER A 105 -0.50 1.49 26.09
N LYS A 106 -0.68 0.77 24.97
CA LYS A 106 0.27 0.78 23.85
C LYS A 106 0.48 2.19 23.27
N ARG A 107 -0.60 2.97 23.17
CA ARG A 107 -0.56 4.35 22.68
C ARG A 107 0.17 5.29 23.64
N ILE A 108 -0.03 5.13 24.94
CA ILE A 108 0.72 5.85 25.97
C ILE A 108 2.21 5.49 25.90
N ILE A 109 2.56 4.21 25.73
CA ILE A 109 3.95 3.79 25.57
C ILE A 109 4.59 4.41 24.31
N ILE A 110 3.85 4.53 23.21
CA ILE A 110 4.34 5.23 22.01
C ILE A 110 4.67 6.70 22.32
N LEU A 111 3.78 7.41 23.04
CA LEU A 111 4.07 8.79 23.47
C LEU A 111 5.28 8.85 24.41
N GLN A 112 5.45 7.84 25.28
CA GLN A 112 6.62 7.75 26.16
C GLN A 112 7.92 7.53 25.37
N ILE A 113 7.91 6.66 24.36
CA ILE A 113 9.05 6.47 23.45
C ILE A 113 9.37 7.78 22.73
N ASN A 114 8.34 8.52 22.28
CA ASN A 114 8.51 9.81 21.64
C ASN A 114 9.24 10.81 22.56
N ASP A 115 8.82 10.95 23.82
CA ASP A 115 9.49 11.83 24.80
C ASP A 115 10.97 11.45 25.03
N TRP A 116 11.25 10.15 25.15
CA TRP A 116 12.61 9.65 25.30
C TRP A 116 13.46 9.91 24.05
N LEU A 117 12.91 9.68 22.85
CA LEU A 117 13.61 9.98 21.59
C LEU A 117 13.81 11.48 21.38
N ASN A 118 12.87 12.34 21.80
CA ASN A 118 13.05 13.80 21.73
C ASN A 118 14.26 14.25 22.55
N SER A 119 14.50 13.61 23.70
CA SER A 119 15.67 13.92 24.55
C SER A 119 16.95 13.25 24.04
N ALA A 120 16.84 12.03 23.53
CA ALA A 120 17.98 11.27 23.04
C ALA A 120 18.56 11.83 21.74
N LEU A 121 17.70 12.41 20.89
CA LEU A 121 18.06 12.96 19.58
C LEU A 121 18.13 14.50 19.61
N ASP A 122 18.31 15.10 20.79
CA ASP A 122 18.63 16.52 20.91
C ASP A 122 20.07 16.76 20.45
N GLU A 123 20.24 17.63 19.46
CA GLU A 123 21.56 17.97 18.90
C GLU A 123 22.47 18.70 19.90
N THR A 124 21.88 19.41 20.85
CA THR A 124 22.63 20.25 21.80
C THR A 124 23.04 19.47 23.05
N SER A 125 22.21 18.53 23.47
CA SER A 125 22.40 17.78 24.71
C SER A 125 21.77 16.38 24.60
N PRO A 126 22.35 15.47 23.79
CA PRO A 126 21.77 14.15 23.58
C PRO A 126 21.81 13.30 24.86
N ASP A 127 20.67 12.73 25.24
CA ASP A 127 20.56 11.80 26.38
C ASP A 127 20.70 10.33 25.92
N THR A 128 21.90 9.79 26.07
CA THR A 128 22.22 8.40 25.68
C THR A 128 21.51 7.36 26.54
N SER A 129 21.12 7.67 27.77
CA SER A 129 20.37 6.73 28.62
C SER A 129 18.92 6.60 28.13
N ARG A 130 18.28 7.75 27.82
CA ARG A 130 16.93 7.78 27.22
C ARG A 130 16.90 7.13 25.84
N TRP A 131 18.00 7.16 25.09
CA TRP A 131 18.13 6.38 23.86
C TRP A 131 17.89 4.89 24.10
N TYR A 132 18.63 4.27 25.04
CA TYR A 132 18.50 2.84 25.32
C TYR A 132 17.12 2.50 25.92
N PHE A 133 16.50 3.40 26.68
CA PHE A 133 15.11 3.24 27.13
C PHE A 133 14.14 3.21 25.95
N ALA A 134 14.23 4.19 25.05
CA ALA A 134 13.39 4.27 23.87
C ALA A 134 13.54 3.05 22.96
N ILE A 135 14.78 2.71 22.61
CA ILE A 135 15.07 1.64 21.64
C ILE A 135 14.73 0.27 22.17
N SER A 136 15.02 -0.02 23.44
CA SER A 136 14.64 -1.32 24.03
C SER A 136 13.12 -1.51 24.02
N VAL A 137 12.37 -0.51 24.48
CA VAL A 137 10.90 -0.57 24.49
C VAL A 137 10.34 -0.60 23.07
N PHE A 138 10.88 0.19 22.15
CA PHE A 138 10.47 0.22 20.74
C PHE A 138 10.67 -1.12 20.04
N MET A 139 11.86 -1.73 20.16
CA MET A 139 12.15 -3.03 19.56
C MET A 139 11.27 -4.14 20.15
N GLY A 140 11.10 -4.16 21.47
CA GLY A 140 10.19 -5.10 22.14
C GLY A 140 8.75 -4.96 21.65
N MET A 141 8.27 -3.73 21.47
CA MET A 141 6.95 -3.46 20.91
C MET A 141 6.82 -3.93 19.46
N CYS A 142 7.89 -3.79 18.66
CA CYS A 142 7.89 -4.32 17.30
C CYS A 142 7.75 -5.84 17.29
N TYR A 143 8.44 -6.58 18.16
CA TYR A 143 8.33 -8.04 18.19
C TYR A 143 6.93 -8.55 18.53
N GLU A 144 6.16 -7.80 19.33
CA GLU A 144 4.74 -8.12 19.56
C GLU A 144 3.91 -8.08 18.26
N SER A 145 4.37 -7.34 17.24
CA SER A 145 3.79 -7.34 15.89
C SER A 145 2.34 -6.86 15.84
N SER A 146 1.98 -5.93 16.72
CA SER A 146 0.63 -5.34 16.80
C SER A 146 0.38 -4.34 15.67
N THR A 147 -0.89 -4.18 15.28
CA THR A 147 -1.32 -3.16 14.30
C THR A 147 -1.04 -1.75 14.81
N VAL A 148 -1.15 -1.53 16.12
CA VAL A 148 -0.80 -0.27 16.78
C VAL A 148 0.67 0.10 16.54
N CYS A 149 1.58 -0.86 16.68
CA CYS A 149 3.00 -0.63 16.40
C CYS A 149 3.24 -0.30 14.92
N ARG A 150 2.62 -1.08 14.02
CA ARG A 150 2.72 -0.87 12.57
C ARG A 150 2.31 0.55 12.18
N ASP A 151 1.18 1.02 12.69
CA ASP A 151 0.55 2.27 12.25
C ASP A 151 1.18 3.53 12.86
N PHE A 152 1.75 3.43 14.07
CA PHE A 152 2.16 4.63 14.82
C PHE A 152 3.65 4.74 15.12
N CYS A 153 4.43 3.65 15.02
CA CYS A 153 5.85 3.72 15.33
C CYS A 153 6.74 3.99 14.10
N PHE A 154 6.17 4.01 12.89
CA PHE A 154 6.93 4.23 11.65
C PHE A 154 7.78 5.52 11.68
N ASN A 155 7.24 6.61 12.24
CA ASN A 155 7.95 7.89 12.30
C ASN A 155 9.25 7.79 13.12
N PHE A 156 9.36 6.87 14.07
CA PHE A 156 10.59 6.67 14.82
C PHE A 156 11.73 6.18 13.92
N ILE A 157 11.45 5.36 12.90
CA ILE A 157 12.45 4.95 11.91
C ILE A 157 13.02 6.15 11.14
N ILE A 158 12.14 7.07 10.73
CA ILE A 158 12.57 8.31 10.05
C ILE A 158 13.39 9.20 10.99
N SER A 159 12.94 9.32 12.24
CA SER A 159 13.61 10.13 13.27
C SER A 159 15.01 9.62 13.58
N ILE A 160 15.14 8.31 13.78
CA ILE A 160 16.41 7.64 14.06
C ILE A 160 17.36 7.72 12.87
N SER A 161 16.88 7.42 11.66
CA SER A 161 17.72 7.50 10.44
C SER A 161 18.27 8.91 10.20
N MET A 162 17.51 9.94 10.58
CA MET A 162 17.92 11.34 10.49
C MET A 162 18.71 11.84 11.70
N ALA A 163 18.77 11.07 12.80
CA ALA A 163 19.25 11.53 14.10
C ALA A 163 18.57 12.84 14.56
N ARG A 164 17.25 12.95 14.35
CA ARG A 164 16.45 14.12 14.70
C ARG A 164 15.29 13.74 15.61
N PRO A 165 14.82 14.65 16.48
CA PRO A 165 13.66 14.41 17.34
C PRO A 165 12.41 14.00 16.53
N PRO A 166 11.51 13.15 17.04
CA PRO A 166 10.32 12.70 16.27
C PRO A 166 9.34 13.77 15.81
N ASN A 167 9.41 14.97 16.36
CA ASN A 167 8.64 16.13 15.88
C ASN A 167 9.23 16.75 14.60
N PHE A 168 10.43 16.33 14.18
CA PHE A 168 11.05 16.73 12.95
C PHE A 168 10.24 16.20 11.76
N ARG A 169 9.66 17.12 11.00
CA ARG A 169 9.05 16.82 9.72
C ARG A 169 10.00 17.26 8.62
N PRO A 170 10.64 16.34 7.88
CA PRO A 170 11.34 16.74 6.66
C PRO A 170 10.31 17.46 5.78
N LYS A 171 10.59 18.70 5.38
CA LYS A 171 9.69 19.46 4.51
C LYS A 171 9.72 18.77 3.15
N THR A 172 8.77 17.87 2.91
CA THR A 172 8.70 17.04 1.70
C THR A 172 8.33 17.84 0.46
N ASN A 173 7.79 19.06 0.62
CA ASN A 173 7.58 19.97 -0.50
C ASN A 173 8.54 21.16 -0.36
N PRO A 174 9.56 21.29 -1.23
CA PRO A 174 10.16 22.59 -1.43
C PRO A 174 9.01 23.55 -1.79
N SER A 175 8.86 24.62 -1.01
CA SER A 175 7.98 25.70 -1.40
C SER A 175 8.44 26.13 -2.79
N GLY A 176 7.58 26.14 -3.80
CA GLY A 176 7.95 26.60 -5.14
C GLY A 176 7.65 28.08 -5.30
N PRO A 177 8.10 28.75 -6.36
CA PRO A 177 7.81 30.17 -6.61
C PRO A 177 6.33 30.56 -6.58
N HIS A 178 5.44 29.56 -6.72
CA HIS A 178 3.99 29.68 -6.69
C HIS A 178 3.38 29.57 -5.26
N HIS A 179 4.19 29.31 -4.23
CA HIS A 179 3.75 29.20 -2.83
C HIS A 179 4.12 30.47 -2.04
N ILE A 180 3.19 30.96 -1.22
CA ILE A 180 3.34 32.17 -0.39
C ILE A 180 4.53 32.07 0.59
N ALA A 181 4.91 30.84 0.98
CA ALA A 181 6.03 30.58 1.88
C ALA A 181 7.39 30.39 1.17
N TRP A 182 7.46 30.62 -0.15
CA TRP A 182 8.71 30.45 -0.91
C TRP A 182 9.66 31.61 -0.69
N ASP A 183 10.91 31.25 -0.42
CA ASP A 183 11.99 32.18 -0.15
C ASP A 183 13.22 31.68 -0.93
N PRO A 184 13.67 32.40 -1.98
CA PRO A 184 14.79 31.99 -2.81
C PRO A 184 16.12 31.94 -2.03
N SER A 185 16.21 32.59 -0.87
CA SER A 185 17.40 32.53 -0.01
C SER A 185 17.51 31.23 0.78
N LYS A 186 16.43 30.44 0.89
CA LYS A 186 16.35 29.21 1.70
C LYS A 186 16.41 27.92 0.87
N GLU A 187 16.45 28.00 -0.45
CA GLU A 187 16.49 26.83 -1.34
C GLU A 187 17.68 25.91 -1.06
N ASN A 188 18.86 26.47 -0.77
CA ASN A 188 20.08 25.69 -0.50
C ASN A 188 20.09 25.05 0.90
N THR A 189 19.55 25.72 1.92
CA THR A 189 19.47 25.16 3.29
C THR A 189 18.59 23.90 3.37
N ASN A 190 17.55 23.79 2.53
CA ASN A 190 16.63 22.65 2.58
C ASN A 190 17.28 21.33 2.08
N LEU A 191 18.33 21.41 1.26
CA LEU A 191 19.05 20.22 0.76
C LEU A 191 19.94 19.61 1.86
N GLU A 192 20.53 20.43 2.72
CA GLU A 192 21.35 19.96 3.86
C GLU A 192 20.51 19.23 4.92
N HIS A 193 19.23 19.57 5.04
CA HIS A 193 18.32 19.00 6.06
C HIS A 193 17.80 17.59 5.74
N ASN A 194 18.09 17.06 4.54
CA ASN A 194 17.63 15.74 4.11
C ASN A 194 18.77 14.71 4.04
N ILE A 195 19.94 15.02 4.57
CA ILE A 195 21.06 14.07 4.63
C ILE A 195 20.87 13.14 5.84
N PRO A 196 20.75 11.81 5.64
CA PRO A 196 20.63 10.88 6.75
C PRO A 196 21.91 10.81 7.59
N HIS A 197 21.76 10.60 8.89
CA HIS A 197 22.90 10.50 9.80
C HIS A 197 23.52 9.09 9.70
N PRO A 198 24.84 8.92 9.47
CA PRO A 198 25.46 7.61 9.28
C PRO A 198 25.19 6.62 10.44
N SER A 199 25.36 7.07 11.69
CA SER A 199 25.07 6.23 12.87
C SER A 199 23.57 5.93 13.01
N GLY A 200 22.70 6.85 12.55
CA GLY A 200 21.26 6.66 12.56
C GLY A 200 20.82 5.61 11.54
N ILE A 201 21.38 5.65 10.34
CA ILE A 201 21.21 4.63 9.30
C ILE A 201 21.66 3.26 9.80
N LEU A 202 22.82 3.19 10.47
CA LEU A 202 23.31 1.94 11.04
C LEU A 202 22.34 1.39 12.10
N ALA A 203 21.84 2.25 13.00
CA ALA A 203 20.85 1.88 13.98
C ALA A 203 19.55 1.34 13.35
N VAL A 204 19.03 2.02 12.32
CA VAL A 204 17.83 1.56 11.60
C VAL A 204 18.08 0.26 10.87
N ASN A 205 19.22 0.08 10.21
CA ASN A 205 19.52 -1.18 9.51
C ASN A 205 19.53 -2.36 10.48
N ILE A 206 20.15 -2.21 11.66
CA ILE A 206 20.11 -3.22 12.73
C ILE A 206 18.66 -3.54 13.12
N ILE A 207 17.83 -2.52 13.35
CA ILE A 207 16.43 -2.71 13.70
C ILE A 207 15.71 -3.49 12.59
N LEU A 208 15.83 -3.07 11.34
CA LEU A 208 15.17 -3.73 10.20
C LEU A 208 15.66 -5.17 9.99
N ASP A 209 16.95 -5.45 10.21
CA ASP A 209 17.52 -6.79 10.15
C ASP A 209 16.91 -7.69 11.23
N TYR A 210 16.76 -7.18 12.45
CA TYR A 210 16.10 -7.94 13.50
C TYR A 210 14.60 -8.16 13.23
N LEU A 211 13.91 -7.18 12.62
CA LEU A 211 12.51 -7.37 12.20
C LEU A 211 12.37 -8.40 11.08
N SER A 212 13.39 -8.56 10.23
CA SER A 212 13.40 -9.61 9.21
C SER A 212 13.61 -11.01 9.80
N SER A 213 14.16 -11.11 11.00
CA SER A 213 14.48 -12.38 11.67
C SER A 213 13.27 -13.05 12.34
N SER A 214 12.20 -12.30 12.63
CA SER A 214 10.98 -12.82 13.24
C SER A 214 9.84 -12.91 12.22
N ASP A 215 9.19 -14.07 12.13
CA ASP A 215 8.11 -14.31 11.16
C ASP A 215 6.89 -13.41 11.39
N ALA A 216 6.60 -13.08 12.66
CA ALA A 216 5.48 -12.19 13.00
C ALA A 216 5.71 -10.76 12.51
N THR A 217 6.92 -10.23 12.70
CA THR A 217 7.29 -8.86 12.28
C THR A 217 7.46 -8.76 10.77
N LEU A 218 8.04 -9.79 10.15
CA LEU A 218 8.18 -9.94 8.71
C LEU A 218 6.82 -9.89 8.00
N LYS A 219 5.78 -10.46 8.61
CA LYS A 219 4.41 -10.41 8.07
C LYS A 219 3.71 -9.09 8.40
N ASN A 220 3.68 -8.69 9.67
CA ASN A 220 2.73 -7.66 10.10
C ASN A 220 3.28 -6.22 10.08
N ILE A 221 4.59 -6.03 10.08
CA ILE A 221 5.21 -4.68 10.19
C ILE A 221 6.04 -4.36 8.95
N LEU A 222 7.06 -5.17 8.67
CA LEU A 222 8.13 -4.82 7.74
C LEU A 222 7.65 -4.45 6.32
N PRO A 223 6.68 -5.15 5.69
CA PRO A 223 6.21 -4.80 4.35
C PRO A 223 5.56 -3.42 4.27
N PHE A 224 4.81 -3.04 5.30
CA PHE A 224 4.15 -1.75 5.38
C PHE A 224 5.15 -0.63 5.62
N TRP A 225 6.16 -0.87 6.47
CA TRP A 225 7.21 0.10 6.70
C TRP A 225 8.13 0.27 5.49
N ILE A 226 8.45 -0.80 4.76
CA ILE A 226 9.18 -0.72 3.49
C ILE A 226 8.40 0.12 2.47
N HIS A 227 7.08 -0.09 2.37
CA HIS A 227 6.24 0.75 1.53
C HIS A 227 6.28 2.22 1.96
N SER A 228 6.12 2.52 3.25
CA SER A 228 6.25 3.90 3.73
C SER A 228 7.66 4.47 3.50
N LEU A 229 8.74 3.67 3.66
CA LEU A 229 10.12 4.09 3.38
C LEU A 229 10.35 4.40 1.90
N SER A 230 9.62 3.76 0.99
CA SER A 230 9.71 4.06 -0.45
C SER A 230 9.28 5.49 -0.81
N THR A 231 8.58 6.19 0.10
CA THR A 231 8.24 7.61 -0.06
C THR A 231 9.43 8.55 0.21
N PHE A 232 10.55 8.02 0.73
CA PHE A 232 11.75 8.78 1.09
C PHE A 232 12.95 8.31 0.25
N PRO A 233 13.11 8.80 -1.00
CA PRO A 233 14.17 8.36 -1.92
C PRO A 233 15.59 8.49 -1.37
N TYR A 234 15.82 9.49 -0.51
CA TYR A 234 17.10 9.75 0.14
C TYR A 234 17.49 8.67 1.16
N LEU A 235 16.56 7.84 1.66
CA LEU A 235 16.87 6.70 2.54
C LEU A 235 17.04 5.38 1.79
N THR A 236 16.57 5.30 0.54
CA THR A 236 16.40 4.04 -0.19
C THR A 236 17.69 3.23 -0.30
N ASN A 237 18.78 3.87 -0.72
CA ASN A 237 20.07 3.18 -0.88
C ASN A 237 20.73 2.90 0.47
N HIS A 238 20.63 3.83 1.43
CA HIS A 238 21.25 3.69 2.75
C HIS A 238 20.64 2.57 3.60
N LEU A 239 19.35 2.30 3.42
CA LEU A 239 18.63 1.23 4.11
C LEU A 239 18.52 -0.07 3.30
N ASP A 240 19.18 -0.12 2.13
CA ASP A 240 19.19 -1.27 1.21
C ASP A 240 17.78 -1.82 0.93
N LEU A 241 16.83 -0.92 0.63
CA LEU A 241 15.42 -1.30 0.53
C LEU A 241 15.17 -2.36 -0.56
N PHE A 242 15.93 -2.34 -1.66
CA PHE A 242 15.77 -3.30 -2.75
C PHE A 242 16.11 -4.74 -2.33
N SER A 243 17.19 -4.95 -1.57
CA SER A 243 17.53 -6.29 -1.09
C SER A 243 16.50 -6.81 -0.10
N ARG A 244 15.99 -5.92 0.77
CA ARG A 244 14.94 -6.23 1.74
C ARG A 244 13.63 -6.58 1.05
N ILE A 245 13.23 -5.84 0.02
CA ILE A 245 12.06 -6.16 -0.80
C ILE A 245 12.20 -7.55 -1.43
N LYS A 246 13.33 -7.84 -2.09
CA LYS A 246 13.59 -9.15 -2.72
C LYS A 246 13.50 -10.28 -1.70
N THR A 247 14.13 -10.10 -0.54
CA THR A 247 14.11 -11.10 0.55
C THR A 247 12.69 -11.33 1.07
N CYS A 248 11.93 -10.26 1.31
CA CYS A 248 10.56 -10.36 1.80
C CYS A 248 9.62 -11.00 0.76
N LEU A 249 9.77 -10.67 -0.53
CA LEU A 249 8.96 -11.27 -1.61
C LEU A 249 9.15 -12.79 -1.72
N ASN A 250 10.38 -13.27 -1.47
CA ASN A 250 10.67 -14.71 -1.50
C ASN A 250 10.05 -15.46 -0.30
N GLN A 251 9.91 -14.79 0.85
CA GLN A 251 9.44 -15.41 2.10
C GLN A 251 7.92 -15.28 2.29
N LEU A 252 7.31 -14.18 1.82
CA LEU A 252 5.90 -13.88 2.02
C LEU A 252 5.01 -14.45 0.92
N LYS A 253 3.83 -14.94 1.31
CA LYS A 253 2.86 -15.55 0.38
C LYS A 253 1.44 -14.96 0.48
N GLY A 254 1.25 -13.93 1.31
CA GLY A 254 -0.05 -13.36 1.64
C GLY A 254 -0.31 -11.99 1.02
N GLU A 255 -1.33 -11.30 1.53
CA GLU A 255 -1.75 -9.95 1.11
C GLU A 255 -0.67 -8.89 1.35
N GLN A 256 0.29 -9.16 2.22
CA GLN A 256 1.36 -8.22 2.57
C GLN A 256 2.32 -7.95 1.41
N VAL A 257 2.33 -8.85 0.42
CA VAL A 257 3.06 -8.68 -0.84
C VAL A 257 2.59 -7.42 -1.59
N ASP A 258 1.33 -7.01 -1.43
CA ASP A 258 0.79 -5.81 -2.08
C ASP A 258 1.58 -4.55 -1.70
N SER A 259 1.93 -4.41 -0.41
CA SER A 259 2.73 -3.29 0.07
C SER A 259 4.13 -3.26 -0.56
N LEU A 260 4.75 -4.42 -0.78
CA LEU A 260 6.08 -4.52 -1.40
C LEU A 260 6.06 -4.21 -2.90
N ILE A 261 5.01 -4.65 -3.60
CA ILE A 261 4.81 -4.34 -5.03
C ILE A 261 4.52 -2.84 -5.21
N GLN A 262 3.71 -2.25 -4.33
CA GLN A 262 3.46 -0.81 -4.31
C GLN A 262 4.74 -0.02 -4.02
N ALA A 263 5.56 -0.47 -3.05
CA ALA A 263 6.86 0.12 -2.75
C ALA A 263 7.79 0.11 -3.98
N THR A 264 7.90 -1.04 -4.64
CA THR A 264 8.75 -1.20 -5.85
C THR A 264 8.30 -0.28 -6.98
N THR A 265 6.98 -0.17 -7.17
CA THR A 265 6.37 0.73 -8.16
C THR A 265 6.59 2.21 -7.82
N GLN A 266 6.60 2.55 -6.53
CA GLN A 266 6.83 3.91 -6.06
C GLN A 266 8.29 4.35 -6.24
N LEU A 267 9.25 3.42 -6.17
CA LEU A 267 10.68 3.68 -6.40
C LEU A 267 11.06 3.80 -7.88
N MET A 268 10.19 3.38 -8.81
CA MET A 268 10.48 3.39 -10.25
C MET A 268 10.94 4.73 -10.84
N PRO A 269 10.39 5.91 -10.46
CA PRO A 269 10.81 7.19 -11.03
C PRO A 269 12.31 7.45 -10.85
N ASP A 270 12.84 7.11 -9.67
CA ASP A 270 14.23 7.37 -9.29
C ASP A 270 15.15 6.17 -9.58
N TYR A 271 14.61 4.95 -9.58
CA TYR A 271 15.39 3.70 -9.63
C TYR A 271 14.78 2.66 -10.60
N LEU A 272 14.68 3.04 -11.88
CA LEU A 272 14.02 2.23 -12.90
C LEU A 272 14.60 0.81 -13.02
N ASN A 273 15.93 0.69 -13.14
CA ASN A 273 16.60 -0.59 -13.38
C ASN A 273 16.44 -1.55 -12.19
N GLN A 274 16.64 -1.06 -10.96
CA GLN A 274 16.52 -1.85 -9.74
C GLN A 274 15.09 -2.34 -9.52
N SER A 275 14.09 -1.48 -9.76
CA SER A 275 12.68 -1.88 -9.69
C SER A 275 12.30 -2.89 -10.78
N ARG A 276 12.82 -2.72 -11.99
CA ARG A 276 12.63 -3.67 -13.10
C ARG A 276 13.20 -5.04 -12.76
N ASP A 277 14.40 -5.11 -12.17
CA ASP A 277 15.00 -6.37 -11.73
C ASP A 277 14.13 -7.12 -10.71
N ILE A 278 13.48 -6.39 -9.80
CA ILE A 278 12.55 -6.99 -8.84
C ILE A 278 11.33 -7.55 -9.56
N PHE A 279 10.72 -6.79 -10.47
CA PHE A 279 9.56 -7.30 -11.23
C PHE A 279 9.91 -8.48 -12.13
N MET A 280 11.12 -8.50 -12.71
CA MET A 280 11.62 -9.65 -13.49
C MET A 280 11.80 -10.91 -12.64
N SER A 281 12.05 -10.77 -11.34
CA SER A 281 12.13 -11.92 -10.43
C SER A 281 10.76 -12.56 -10.15
N ILE A 282 9.66 -11.87 -10.47
CA ILE A 282 8.29 -12.40 -10.36
C ILE A 282 7.97 -13.18 -11.64
N ASP A 283 7.91 -14.49 -11.51
CA ASP A 283 7.54 -15.40 -12.58
C ASP A 283 6.05 -15.83 -12.50
N SER A 284 5.62 -16.64 -13.48
CA SER A 284 4.28 -17.22 -13.51
C SER A 284 4.03 -18.27 -12.41
N SER A 285 5.11 -18.81 -11.81
CA SER A 285 5.06 -19.80 -10.73
C SER A 285 4.84 -19.18 -9.35
N THR A 286 4.96 -17.85 -9.24
CA THR A 286 4.69 -17.12 -8.01
C THR A 286 3.26 -17.25 -7.52
N ASN A 287 3.08 -16.98 -6.22
CA ASN A 287 1.79 -17.06 -5.54
C ASN A 287 0.74 -16.18 -6.25
N PRO A 288 -0.53 -16.61 -6.27
CA PRO A 288 -1.61 -15.85 -6.92
C PRO A 288 -1.78 -14.45 -6.32
N SER A 289 -1.51 -14.27 -5.01
CA SER A 289 -1.54 -12.96 -4.36
C SER A 289 -0.53 -11.98 -4.96
N THR A 290 0.71 -12.44 -5.20
CA THR A 290 1.76 -11.64 -5.85
C THR A 290 1.34 -11.22 -7.26
N LYS A 291 0.77 -12.15 -8.02
CA LYS A 291 0.31 -11.89 -9.40
C LYS A 291 -0.84 -10.89 -9.44
N ARG A 292 -1.80 -10.97 -8.51
CA ARG A 292 -2.88 -9.97 -8.38
C ARG A 292 -2.35 -8.59 -8.05
N SER A 293 -1.42 -8.49 -7.10
CA SER A 293 -0.79 -7.22 -6.73
C SER A 293 0.04 -6.65 -7.88
N LEU A 294 0.77 -7.48 -8.63
CA LEU A 294 1.47 -7.04 -9.82
C LEU A 294 0.49 -6.52 -10.89
N ALA A 295 -0.60 -7.24 -11.13
CA ALA A 295 -1.63 -6.85 -12.10
C ALA A 295 -2.31 -5.52 -11.76
N SER A 296 -2.44 -5.17 -10.46
CA SER A 296 -3.08 -3.92 -10.03
C SER A 296 -2.20 -2.69 -10.31
N VAL A 297 -0.88 -2.83 -10.30
CA VAL A 297 0.07 -1.72 -10.51
C VAL A 297 0.50 -1.52 -11.97
N ILE A 298 0.09 -2.41 -12.89
CA ILE A 298 0.43 -2.36 -14.33
C ILE A 298 0.24 -0.97 -14.96
N PRO A 299 -0.87 -0.22 -14.75
CA PRO A 299 -1.03 1.10 -15.37
C PRO A 299 0.05 2.10 -14.93
N LYS A 300 0.51 1.99 -13.67
CA LYS A 300 1.56 2.83 -13.11
C LYS A 300 2.93 2.44 -13.66
N ILE A 301 3.25 1.15 -13.74
CA ILE A 301 4.49 0.64 -14.36
C ILE A 301 4.57 1.05 -15.83
N TYR A 302 3.45 0.96 -16.57
CA TYR A 302 3.37 1.34 -17.99
C TYR A 302 3.78 2.81 -18.22
N SER A 303 3.51 3.68 -17.25
CA SER A 303 3.85 5.11 -17.35
C SER A 303 5.37 5.35 -17.33
N TYR A 304 6.16 4.40 -16.81
CA TYR A 304 7.61 4.49 -16.69
C TYR A 304 8.35 3.61 -17.70
N ASP A 305 7.92 2.35 -17.90
CA ASP A 305 8.52 1.43 -18.87
C ASP A 305 7.43 0.66 -19.63
N PRO A 306 6.94 1.21 -20.78
CA PRO A 306 5.87 0.60 -21.56
C PRO A 306 6.24 -0.78 -22.13
N GLU A 307 7.45 -0.95 -22.66
CA GLU A 307 7.86 -2.19 -23.34
C GLU A 307 7.94 -3.34 -22.34
N PHE A 308 8.58 -3.11 -21.20
CA PHE A 308 8.66 -4.09 -20.12
C PHE A 308 7.27 -4.45 -19.60
N THR A 309 6.42 -3.44 -19.38
CA THR A 309 5.06 -3.68 -18.87
C THR A 309 4.23 -4.55 -19.80
N LEU A 310 4.36 -4.35 -21.12
CA LEU A 310 3.67 -5.17 -22.10
C LEU A 310 4.10 -6.64 -22.04
N SER A 311 5.39 -6.91 -21.82
CA SER A 311 5.89 -8.28 -21.65
C SER A 311 5.33 -8.97 -20.40
N ILE A 312 5.16 -8.22 -19.30
CA ILE A 312 4.55 -8.74 -18.08
C ILE A 312 3.05 -9.02 -18.29
N LEU A 313 2.37 -8.10 -18.96
CA LEU A 313 0.94 -8.19 -19.20
C LEU A 313 0.59 -9.44 -20.01
N ASP A 314 1.43 -9.84 -20.97
CA ASP A 314 1.17 -10.99 -21.84
C ASP A 314 0.94 -12.29 -21.07
N TRP A 315 1.73 -12.55 -20.03
CA TRP A 315 1.53 -13.75 -19.20
C TRP A 315 0.46 -13.57 -18.13
N LEU A 316 0.24 -12.35 -17.60
CA LEU A 316 -0.84 -12.07 -16.65
C LEU A 316 -2.24 -12.24 -17.24
N LEU A 317 -2.41 -11.97 -18.54
CA LEU A 317 -3.72 -12.12 -19.22
C LEU A 317 -4.13 -13.58 -19.45
N ILE A 318 -3.18 -14.52 -19.38
CA ILE A 318 -3.38 -15.96 -19.60
C ILE A 318 -3.33 -16.72 -18.27
N ASP A 319 -3.25 -16.01 -17.14
CA ASP A 319 -3.10 -16.67 -15.84
C ASP A 319 -4.34 -17.50 -15.45
N SER A 320 -4.08 -18.62 -14.78
CA SER A 320 -5.11 -19.50 -14.22
C SER A 320 -6.01 -18.81 -13.19
N ASP A 321 -5.51 -17.81 -12.44
CA ASP A 321 -6.28 -17.08 -11.44
C ASP A 321 -7.20 -16.06 -12.09
N GLN A 322 -8.51 -16.27 -11.93
CA GLN A 322 -9.53 -15.41 -12.54
C GLN A 322 -9.42 -13.94 -12.13
N ASN A 323 -9.04 -13.66 -10.87
CA ASN A 323 -8.94 -12.29 -10.36
C ASN A 323 -7.73 -11.56 -10.95
N THR A 324 -6.60 -12.24 -11.10
CA THR A 324 -5.42 -11.72 -11.79
C THR A 324 -5.75 -11.30 -13.21
N CYS A 325 -6.40 -12.19 -13.98
CA CYS A 325 -6.82 -11.90 -15.35
C CYS A 325 -7.79 -10.71 -15.44
N VAL A 326 -8.70 -10.58 -14.47
CA VAL A 326 -9.65 -9.45 -14.40
C VAL A 326 -8.91 -8.12 -14.20
N LEU A 327 -7.96 -8.06 -13.26
CA LEU A 327 -7.15 -6.87 -13.01
C LEU A 327 -6.26 -6.51 -14.21
N ALA A 328 -5.59 -7.51 -14.78
CA ALA A 328 -4.76 -7.35 -15.98
C ALA A 328 -5.58 -6.84 -17.17
N THR A 329 -6.79 -7.38 -17.39
CA THR A 329 -7.71 -6.93 -18.44
C THR A 329 -8.16 -5.49 -18.22
N GLY A 330 -8.34 -5.06 -16.97
CA GLY A 330 -8.64 -3.66 -16.65
C GLY A 330 -7.59 -2.68 -17.18
N SER A 331 -6.33 -3.10 -17.22
CA SER A 331 -5.21 -2.27 -17.72
C SER A 331 -5.26 -2.05 -19.23
N LEU A 332 -5.93 -2.92 -20.00
CA LEU A 332 -6.09 -2.73 -21.45
C LEU A 332 -6.88 -1.46 -21.81
N GLY A 333 -7.81 -1.04 -20.95
CA GLY A 333 -8.54 0.22 -21.13
C GLY A 333 -7.66 1.47 -21.02
N PHE A 334 -6.54 1.37 -20.30
CA PHE A 334 -5.52 2.43 -20.27
C PHE A 334 -4.59 2.35 -21.48
N ILE A 335 -4.17 1.13 -21.85
CA ILE A 335 -3.23 0.91 -22.96
C ILE A 335 -3.80 1.36 -24.30
N ILE A 336 -5.10 1.15 -24.57
CA ILE A 336 -5.70 1.54 -25.84
C ILE A 336 -5.64 3.05 -26.12
N ARG A 337 -5.60 3.88 -25.08
CA ARG A 337 -5.44 5.34 -25.20
C ARG A 337 -4.04 5.74 -25.60
N SER A 338 -3.04 4.92 -25.26
CA SER A 338 -1.62 5.23 -25.45
C SER A 338 -1.02 4.49 -26.65
N ASN A 339 -1.32 3.20 -26.80
CA ASN A 339 -0.76 2.33 -27.84
C ASN A 339 -1.83 1.37 -28.39
N ARG A 340 -2.39 1.75 -29.54
CA ARG A 340 -3.40 0.99 -30.29
C ARG A 340 -2.92 -0.41 -30.71
N ASN A 341 -1.70 -0.50 -31.23
CA ASN A 341 -1.16 -1.77 -31.73
C ASN A 341 -0.99 -2.79 -30.59
N ALA A 342 -0.55 -2.33 -29.41
CA ALA A 342 -0.41 -3.19 -28.25
C ALA A 342 -1.75 -3.75 -27.74
N TYR A 343 -2.82 -2.95 -27.80
CA TYR A 343 -4.18 -3.40 -27.47
C TYR A 343 -4.68 -4.45 -28.47
N TYR A 344 -4.41 -4.25 -29.76
CA TYR A 344 -4.85 -5.14 -30.86
C TYR A 344 -4.31 -6.56 -30.77
N LEU A 345 -3.09 -6.71 -30.29
CA LEU A 345 -2.49 -8.03 -30.09
C LEU A 345 -3.07 -8.76 -28.87
N ARG A 346 -3.50 -8.02 -27.83
CA ARG A 346 -3.83 -8.58 -26.50
C ARG A 346 -5.32 -8.77 -26.23
N ALA A 347 -6.16 -7.88 -26.75
CA ALA A 347 -7.61 -7.99 -26.56
C ALA A 347 -8.19 -9.33 -27.06
N PRO A 348 -7.76 -9.88 -28.22
CA PRO A 348 -8.21 -11.20 -28.68
C PRO A 348 -7.81 -12.34 -27.73
N ILE A 349 -6.65 -12.25 -27.07
CA ILE A 349 -6.15 -13.27 -26.13
C ILE A 349 -7.11 -13.41 -24.95
N VAL A 350 -7.57 -12.29 -24.39
CA VAL A 350 -8.56 -12.27 -23.29
C VAL A 350 -9.87 -12.93 -23.73
N ILE A 351 -10.31 -12.64 -24.96
CA ILE A 351 -11.54 -13.20 -25.52
C ILE A 351 -11.41 -14.71 -25.75
N GLN A 352 -10.23 -15.17 -26.18
CA GLN A 352 -9.94 -16.58 -26.36
C GLN A 352 -9.96 -17.33 -25.02
N HIS A 353 -9.35 -16.77 -23.97
CA HIS A 353 -9.32 -17.37 -22.63
C HIS A 353 -10.71 -17.52 -22.00
N GLY A 354 -11.67 -16.63 -22.32
CA GLY A 354 -13.09 -16.84 -22.02
C GLY A 354 -13.53 -16.63 -20.57
N ASN A 355 -12.70 -15.98 -19.74
CA ASN A 355 -13.09 -15.62 -18.37
C ASN A 355 -14.18 -14.55 -18.38
N GLN A 356 -15.40 -14.91 -17.97
CA GLN A 356 -16.59 -14.04 -18.03
C GLN A 356 -16.43 -12.70 -17.31
N LYS A 357 -15.75 -12.68 -16.15
CA LYS A 357 -15.51 -11.42 -15.42
C LYS A 357 -14.53 -10.52 -16.17
N ALA A 358 -13.50 -11.10 -16.79
CA ALA A 358 -12.54 -10.36 -17.60
C ALA A 358 -13.20 -9.79 -18.86
N LEU A 359 -14.05 -10.58 -19.54
CA LEU A 359 -14.83 -10.11 -20.69
C LEU A 359 -15.72 -8.91 -20.31
N GLN A 360 -16.39 -8.97 -19.15
CA GLN A 360 -17.21 -7.87 -18.67
C GLN A 360 -16.39 -6.58 -18.44
N ILE A 361 -15.19 -6.71 -17.87
CA ILE A 361 -14.27 -5.56 -17.68
C ILE A 361 -13.80 -5.01 -19.02
N LEU A 362 -13.45 -5.87 -19.98
CA LEU A 362 -13.07 -5.44 -21.33
C LEU A 362 -14.19 -4.60 -21.97
N VAL A 363 -15.42 -5.11 -21.95
CA VAL A 363 -16.61 -4.41 -22.48
C VAL A 363 -16.80 -3.05 -21.81
N ASN A 364 -16.64 -2.97 -20.49
CA ASN A 364 -16.86 -1.73 -19.74
C ASN A 364 -15.76 -0.69 -19.95
N ASN A 365 -14.50 -1.12 -20.01
CA ASN A 365 -13.36 -0.22 -19.85
C ASN A 365 -12.64 0.11 -21.18
N SER A 366 -12.69 -0.78 -22.19
CA SER A 366 -11.90 -0.60 -23.42
C SER A 366 -12.73 -0.49 -24.70
N ILE A 367 -13.91 -1.10 -24.79
CA ILE A 367 -14.65 -1.19 -26.07
C ILE A 367 -15.17 0.17 -26.56
N SER A 368 -15.62 1.05 -25.67
CA SER A 368 -16.03 2.40 -26.08
C SER A 368 -14.87 3.17 -26.72
N GLU A 369 -13.68 3.10 -26.11
CA GLU A 369 -12.49 3.77 -26.61
C GLU A 369 -11.99 3.13 -27.91
N TYR A 370 -12.12 1.81 -28.02
CA TYR A 370 -11.79 1.06 -29.23
C TYR A 370 -12.62 1.53 -30.42
N LEU A 371 -13.94 1.63 -30.27
CA LEU A 371 -14.82 2.03 -31.36
C LEU A 371 -14.66 3.50 -31.73
N ASN A 372 -14.29 4.37 -30.80
CA ASN A 372 -13.93 5.76 -31.12
C ASN A 372 -12.72 5.81 -32.08
N GLN A 373 -11.77 4.88 -31.96
CA GLN A 373 -10.57 4.82 -32.80
C GLN A 373 -10.72 3.95 -34.05
N ASP A 374 -11.57 2.92 -34.00
CA ASP A 374 -11.82 1.97 -35.09
C ASP A 374 -13.29 1.52 -35.13
N ILE A 375 -14.14 2.37 -35.72
CA ILE A 375 -15.55 2.07 -35.95
C ILE A 375 -15.72 0.84 -36.88
N SER A 376 -14.72 0.52 -37.70
CA SER A 376 -14.81 -0.58 -38.67
C SER A 376 -14.58 -1.98 -38.07
N ASP A 377 -14.17 -2.06 -36.79
CA ASP A 377 -13.86 -3.29 -36.09
C ASP A 377 -12.97 -4.25 -36.90
N LYS A 378 -11.79 -3.79 -37.33
CA LYS A 378 -10.90 -4.57 -38.22
C LYS A 378 -10.47 -5.91 -37.63
N ILE A 379 -10.42 -6.01 -36.30
CA ILE A 379 -9.92 -7.19 -35.58
C ILE A 379 -11.07 -8.13 -35.17
N ASN A 380 -12.32 -7.77 -35.47
CA ASN A 380 -13.51 -8.56 -35.16
C ASN A 380 -13.71 -8.79 -33.66
N ILE A 381 -13.39 -7.79 -32.84
CA ILE A 381 -13.55 -7.85 -31.39
C ILE A 381 -15.05 -7.90 -31.03
N LEU A 382 -15.92 -7.16 -31.73
CA LEU A 382 -17.35 -7.12 -31.41
C LEU A 382 -18.05 -8.46 -31.67
N PRO A 383 -17.87 -9.14 -32.82
CA PRO A 383 -18.43 -10.46 -33.03
C PRO A 383 -17.99 -11.49 -31.99
N ASP A 384 -16.69 -11.52 -31.67
CA ASP A 384 -16.14 -12.51 -30.76
C ASP A 384 -16.59 -12.29 -29.31
N LEU A 385 -16.72 -11.03 -28.89
CA LEU A 385 -17.29 -10.70 -27.58
C LEU A 385 -18.77 -11.05 -27.50
N TRP A 386 -19.55 -10.73 -28.53
CA TRP A 386 -21.00 -11.01 -28.53
C TRP A 386 -21.30 -12.49 -28.27
N ILE A 387 -20.57 -13.37 -28.97
CA ILE A 387 -20.73 -14.82 -28.89
C ILE A 387 -20.37 -15.32 -27.49
N LYS A 388 -19.25 -14.86 -26.92
CA LYS A 388 -18.71 -15.40 -25.66
C LYS A 388 -19.22 -14.74 -24.38
N CYS A 389 -19.79 -13.54 -24.44
CA CYS A 389 -20.22 -12.78 -23.27
C CYS A 389 -21.55 -13.30 -22.67
N ASN A 390 -21.70 -13.09 -21.37
CA ASN A 390 -22.97 -13.24 -20.65
C ASN A 390 -24.00 -12.14 -20.96
N GLU A 391 -25.24 -12.34 -20.55
CA GLU A 391 -26.36 -11.41 -20.81
C GLU A 391 -26.10 -9.97 -20.33
N ASN A 392 -25.48 -9.81 -19.16
CA ASN A 392 -25.16 -8.48 -18.61
C ASN A 392 -24.20 -7.69 -19.53
N SER A 393 -23.17 -8.35 -20.04
CA SER A 393 -22.20 -7.72 -20.95
C SER A 393 -22.80 -7.52 -22.34
N ARG A 394 -23.66 -8.44 -22.80
CA ARG A 394 -24.43 -8.31 -24.05
C ARG A 394 -25.30 -7.06 -24.06
N SER A 395 -25.97 -6.74 -22.94
CA SER A 395 -26.77 -5.51 -22.85
C SER A 395 -25.98 -4.24 -23.17
N LYS A 396 -24.73 -4.13 -22.70
CA LYS A 396 -23.86 -2.99 -23.04
C LYS A 396 -23.31 -3.08 -24.46
N LEU A 397 -22.90 -4.27 -24.90
CA LEU A 397 -22.43 -4.51 -26.27
C LEU A 397 -23.46 -4.11 -27.33
N VAL A 398 -24.76 -4.34 -27.08
CA VAL A 398 -25.81 -3.89 -28.00
C VAL A 398 -25.83 -2.36 -28.12
N SER A 399 -25.56 -1.62 -27.04
CA SER A 399 -25.44 -0.14 -27.13
C SER A 399 -24.34 0.22 -28.13
N TYR A 400 -23.15 -0.35 -27.94
CA TYR A 400 -21.99 -0.09 -28.78
C TYR A 400 -22.19 -0.48 -30.24
N ILE A 401 -22.83 -1.63 -30.50
CA ILE A 401 -23.18 -2.08 -31.86
C ILE A 401 -24.23 -1.16 -32.50
N CYS A 402 -25.23 -0.69 -31.74
CA CYS A 402 -26.19 0.28 -32.25
C CYS A 402 -25.54 1.62 -32.57
N ASP A 403 -24.62 2.09 -31.73
CA ASP A 403 -23.89 3.34 -31.95
C ASP A 403 -22.96 3.22 -33.18
N GLN A 404 -22.30 2.07 -33.37
CA GLN A 404 -21.60 1.75 -34.61
C GLN A 404 -22.53 1.83 -35.83
N GLY A 405 -23.77 1.30 -35.74
CA GLY A 405 -24.76 1.35 -36.81
C GLY A 405 -25.28 2.74 -37.15
N LYS A 406 -25.29 3.66 -36.18
CA LYS A 406 -25.61 5.09 -36.40
C LYS A 406 -24.48 5.83 -37.11
N LEU A 407 -23.23 5.53 -36.75
CA LEU A 407 -22.05 6.20 -37.30
C LEU A 407 -21.59 5.61 -38.65
N SER A 408 -21.59 4.28 -38.77
CA SER A 408 -21.17 3.53 -39.97
C SER A 408 -22.10 2.34 -40.24
N PRO A 409 -23.12 2.53 -41.10
CA PRO A 409 -24.06 1.46 -41.44
C PRO A 409 -23.42 0.24 -42.12
N SER A 410 -22.36 0.42 -42.91
CA SER A 410 -21.68 -0.69 -43.60
C SER A 410 -20.94 -1.59 -42.60
N SER A 411 -20.16 -1.01 -41.69
CA SER A 411 -19.42 -1.75 -40.66
C SER A 411 -20.34 -2.51 -39.71
N TYR A 412 -21.53 -1.96 -39.44
CA TYR A 412 -22.57 -2.62 -38.65
C TYR A 412 -23.13 -3.88 -39.34
N VAL A 413 -23.44 -3.80 -40.65
CA VAL A 413 -23.88 -4.95 -41.44
C VAL A 413 -22.78 -6.01 -41.52
N ASP A 414 -21.52 -5.60 -41.71
CA ASP A 414 -20.37 -6.52 -41.73
C ASP A 414 -20.20 -7.25 -40.38
N THR A 415 -20.33 -6.51 -39.27
CA THR A 415 -20.25 -7.07 -37.91
C THR A 415 -21.35 -8.10 -37.68
N ALA A 416 -22.59 -7.78 -38.05
CA ALA A 416 -23.72 -8.68 -37.92
C ALA A 416 -23.59 -9.91 -38.83
N THR A 417 -23.07 -9.74 -40.05
CA THR A 417 -22.78 -10.85 -40.98
C THR A 417 -21.70 -11.78 -40.43
N LYS A 418 -20.65 -11.23 -39.79
CA LYS A 418 -19.60 -12.03 -39.14
C LYS A 418 -20.12 -12.82 -37.94
N ILE A 419 -21.05 -12.24 -37.16
CA ILE A 419 -21.73 -12.96 -36.07
C ILE A 419 -22.56 -14.10 -36.65
N PHE A 420 -23.35 -13.82 -37.69
CA PHE A 420 -24.17 -14.83 -38.37
C PHE A 420 -23.33 -16.01 -38.87
N ASN A 421 -22.21 -15.74 -39.55
CA ASN A 421 -21.32 -16.76 -40.08
C ASN A 421 -20.62 -17.59 -38.99
N LYS A 422 -20.45 -17.05 -37.77
CA LYS A 422 -19.80 -17.76 -36.65
C LYS A 422 -20.78 -18.53 -35.78
N ASP A 423 -21.95 -17.97 -35.49
CA ASP A 423 -23.01 -18.61 -34.71
C ASP A 423 -24.38 -18.00 -35.02
N GLU A 424 -25.21 -18.76 -35.74
CA GLU A 424 -26.56 -18.37 -36.15
C GLU A 424 -27.48 -18.09 -34.95
N LYS A 425 -27.33 -18.83 -33.85
CA LYS A 425 -28.15 -18.64 -32.64
C LYS A 425 -27.82 -17.30 -31.97
N SER A 426 -26.54 -17.00 -31.81
CA SER A 426 -26.10 -15.70 -31.30
C SER A 426 -26.55 -14.53 -32.19
N PHE A 427 -26.65 -14.72 -33.51
CA PHE A 427 -27.20 -13.70 -34.40
C PHE A 427 -28.70 -13.46 -34.18
N LEU A 428 -29.49 -14.52 -34.01
CA LEU A 428 -30.93 -14.38 -33.71
C LEU A 428 -31.16 -13.64 -32.39
N ASP A 429 -30.32 -13.91 -31.39
CA ASP A 429 -30.33 -13.16 -30.13
C ASP A 429 -29.99 -11.68 -30.36
N LEU A 430 -28.93 -11.37 -31.13
CA LEU A 430 -28.58 -10.00 -31.46
C LEU A 430 -29.74 -9.26 -32.15
N TYR A 431 -30.35 -9.90 -33.14
CA TYR A 431 -31.50 -9.36 -33.89
C TYR A 431 -32.67 -9.03 -32.96
N ARG A 432 -32.93 -9.88 -31.95
CA ARG A 432 -33.97 -9.63 -30.94
C ARG A 432 -33.63 -8.43 -30.07
N TRP A 433 -32.41 -8.38 -29.53
CA TRP A 433 -31.97 -7.31 -28.64
C TRP A 433 -31.91 -5.94 -29.32
N ILE A 434 -31.43 -5.88 -30.56
CA ILE A 434 -31.44 -4.66 -31.36
C ILE A 434 -32.88 -4.19 -31.60
N GLY A 435 -33.81 -5.10 -31.92
CA GLY A 435 -35.22 -4.77 -32.11
C GLY A 435 -35.91 -4.17 -30.88
N MET A 436 -35.45 -4.53 -29.68
CA MET A 436 -35.94 -3.93 -28.44
C MET A 436 -35.48 -2.49 -28.25
N ARG A 437 -34.39 -2.07 -28.90
CA ARG A 437 -33.78 -0.75 -28.73
C ARG A 437 -33.99 0.19 -29.92
N ASP A 438 -33.83 -0.31 -31.14
CA ASP A 438 -33.92 0.48 -32.36
C ASP A 438 -34.52 -0.37 -33.49
N LYS A 439 -35.77 -0.07 -33.84
CA LYS A 439 -36.52 -0.78 -34.88
C LYS A 439 -36.00 -0.49 -36.28
N ASP A 440 -35.35 0.65 -36.51
CA ASP A 440 -34.87 1.04 -37.83
C ASP A 440 -33.53 0.38 -38.15
N LEU A 441 -32.63 0.26 -37.16
CA LEU A 441 -31.43 -0.56 -37.31
C LEU A 441 -31.77 -2.05 -37.47
N GLN A 442 -32.79 -2.54 -36.75
CA GLN A 442 -33.25 -3.94 -36.91
C GLN A 442 -33.72 -4.25 -38.35
N LYS A 443 -34.41 -3.30 -39.02
CA LYS A 443 -34.85 -3.49 -40.41
C LYS A 443 -33.68 -3.72 -41.36
N LYS A 444 -32.53 -3.06 -41.14
CA LYS A 444 -31.32 -3.21 -41.96
C LYS A 444 -30.67 -4.60 -41.85
N LEU A 445 -31.00 -5.36 -40.80
CA LEU A 445 -30.52 -6.75 -40.61
C LEU A 445 -31.47 -7.81 -41.18
N LYS A 446 -32.64 -7.42 -41.70
CA LYS A 446 -33.63 -8.38 -42.23
C LYS A 446 -33.07 -9.21 -43.38
N ASP A 447 -32.28 -8.60 -44.26
CA ASP A 447 -31.71 -9.26 -45.44
C ASP A 447 -30.71 -10.38 -45.08
N ILE A 448 -30.08 -10.29 -43.91
CA ILE A 448 -29.22 -11.35 -43.36
C ILE A 448 -30.07 -12.44 -42.73
N LYS A 449 -31.10 -12.06 -41.96
CA LYS A 449 -32.02 -13.01 -41.30
C LYS A 449 -32.77 -13.89 -42.30
N THR A 450 -33.10 -13.38 -43.49
CA THR A 450 -33.77 -14.14 -44.55
C THR A 450 -32.91 -15.23 -45.18
N LYS A 451 -31.61 -15.30 -44.85
CA LYS A 451 -30.69 -16.37 -45.30
C LYS A 451 -30.63 -17.57 -44.35
N ILE A 452 -31.32 -17.49 -43.21
CA ILE A 452 -31.59 -18.56 -42.24
C ILE A 452 -32.87 -19.27 -42.65
#